data_AF-A0A442LV07-F1
#
_entry.id   AF-A0A442LV07-F1
#
_cell.length_a   1.000
_cell.length_b   1.000
_cell.length_c   1.000
_cell.angle_alpha   90.00
_cell.angle_beta   90.00
_cell.angle_gamma   90.00
#
_symmetry.space_group_name_H-M   'P 1'
#
loop_
_entity.id
_entity.type
_entity.pdbx_description
1 polymer ?
#
loop_
_entity_poly.entity_id
_entity_poly.type
_entity_poly.pdbx_seq_one_letter_code
_entity_poly.pdbx_strand_id
1 'polypeptide(L)'
;AVAGGYNIIILSDRQLGPDRIAIPALLATAAVHHHLIRKGLRTSVGLVVESGEPREVHHFCCLAGYGAEAINPYLAFDTLLD
;
A
#
# COMPACT_ATOMS: atom_id res chain seq x y z
N ALA A 1 -14.12 -5.07 -4.37
CA ALA A 1 -13.97 -4.26 -3.16
C ALA A 1 -14.83 -3.00 -3.24
N VAL A 2 -14.43 -1.94 -3.95
CA VAL A 2 -15.16 -0.64 -3.93
C VAL A 2 -16.65 -0.77 -4.31
N ALA A 3 -16.98 -1.49 -5.39
CA ALA A 3 -18.37 -1.71 -5.79
C ALA A 3 -19.21 -2.53 -4.76
N GLY A 4 -18.54 -3.25 -3.87
CA GLY A 4 -19.16 -3.97 -2.75
C GLY A 4 -19.31 -3.12 -1.48
N GLY A 5 -19.06 -1.80 -1.55
CA GLY A 5 -19.26 -0.87 -0.43
C GLY A 5 -18.08 -0.72 0.53
N TYR A 6 -16.94 -1.36 0.27
CA TYR A 6 -15.74 -1.19 1.10
C TYR A 6 -15.09 0.17 0.83
N ASN A 7 -14.90 0.95 1.88
CA ASN A 7 -14.32 2.29 1.86
C ASN A 7 -12.84 2.32 2.33
N ILE A 8 -12.26 1.18 2.66
CA ILE A 8 -10.82 1.03 2.95
C ILE A 8 -10.31 -0.21 2.19
N ILE A 9 -9.20 -0.05 1.48
CA ILE A 9 -8.45 -1.15 0.86
C ILE A 9 -7.05 -1.15 1.45
N ILE A 10 -6.63 -2.32 1.93
CA ILE A 10 -5.27 -2.55 2.43
C ILE A 10 -4.50 -3.30 1.35
N LEU A 11 -3.41 -2.70 0.87
CA LEU A 11 -2.42 -3.35 0.02
C LEU A 11 -1.34 -3.91 0.95
N SER A 12 -1.27 -5.23 1.09
CA SER A 12 -0.39 -5.91 2.04
C SER A 12 0.52 -6.92 1.34
N ASP A 13 1.81 -6.89 1.67
CA ASP A 13 2.80 -7.89 1.26
C ASP A 13 3.13 -8.92 2.36
N ARG A 14 2.42 -8.90 3.52
CA ARG A 14 2.70 -9.81 4.66
C ARG A 14 2.61 -11.30 4.34
N GLN A 15 1.97 -11.67 3.23
CA GLN A 15 1.84 -13.06 2.77
C GLN A 15 2.96 -13.46 1.79
N LEU A 16 4.08 -12.71 1.75
CA LEU A 16 5.26 -13.09 0.99
C LEU A 16 5.79 -14.46 1.44
N GLY A 17 6.34 -15.21 0.50
CA GLY A 17 6.88 -16.54 0.77
C GLY A 17 7.61 -17.13 -0.44
N PRO A 18 8.10 -18.37 -0.34
CA PRO A 18 8.89 -19.01 -1.40
C PRO A 18 8.20 -19.03 -2.77
N ASP A 19 6.88 -19.23 -2.78
CA ASP A 19 6.06 -19.31 -3.99
C ASP A 19 5.24 -18.03 -4.24
N ARG A 20 5.45 -16.98 -3.45
CA ARG A 20 4.69 -15.73 -3.53
C ARG A 20 5.60 -14.54 -3.27
N ILE A 21 6.07 -13.95 -4.34
CA ILE A 21 6.87 -12.72 -4.27
C ILE A 21 5.98 -11.50 -4.00
N ALA A 22 6.50 -10.56 -3.23
CA ALA A 22 5.87 -9.27 -3.02
C ALA A 22 5.94 -8.43 -4.32
N ILE A 23 4.87 -7.68 -4.59
CA ILE A 23 4.91 -6.60 -5.59
C ILE A 23 5.49 -5.38 -4.88
N PRO A 24 6.41 -4.62 -5.50
CA PRO A 24 6.93 -3.39 -4.92
C PRO A 24 5.79 -2.47 -4.46
N ALA A 25 5.84 -2.01 -3.21
CA ALA A 25 4.73 -1.32 -2.56
C ALA A 25 4.33 -0.04 -3.32
N LEU A 26 5.32 0.69 -3.83
CA LEU A 26 5.09 1.89 -4.63
C LEU A 26 4.38 1.56 -5.95
N LEU A 27 4.77 0.46 -6.61
CA LEU A 27 4.15 0.02 -7.86
C LEU A 27 2.71 -0.41 -7.63
N ALA A 28 2.45 -1.22 -6.60
CA ALA A 28 1.11 -1.66 -6.25
C ALA A 28 0.19 -0.46 -5.92
N THR A 29 0.68 0.47 -5.11
CA THR A 29 -0.04 1.69 -4.71
C THR A 29 -0.38 2.55 -5.91
N ALA A 30 0.62 2.90 -6.73
CA ALA A 30 0.43 3.74 -7.92
C ALA A 30 -0.54 3.11 -8.93
N ALA A 31 -0.40 1.80 -9.18
CA ALA A 31 -1.25 1.08 -10.11
C ALA A 31 -2.72 1.10 -9.66
N VAL A 32 -3.00 0.79 -8.39
CA VAL A 32 -4.35 0.81 -7.83
C VAL A 32 -4.90 2.22 -7.78
N HIS A 33 -4.11 3.19 -7.30
CA HIS A 33 -4.49 4.59 -7.23
C HIS A 33 -4.95 5.13 -8.57
N HIS A 34 -4.12 5.00 -9.61
CA HIS A 34 -4.45 5.49 -10.95
C HIS A 34 -5.59 4.69 -11.60
N HIS A 35 -5.69 3.39 -11.33
CA HIS A 35 -6.84 2.60 -11.78
C HIS A 35 -8.15 3.14 -11.21
N LEU A 36 -8.19 3.39 -9.90
CA LEU A 36 -9.37 3.94 -9.23
C LEU A 36 -9.73 5.33 -9.73
N ILE A 37 -8.74 6.20 -10.02
CA ILE A 37 -8.98 7.49 -10.66
C ILE A 37 -9.65 7.30 -12.02
N ARG A 38 -9.09 6.45 -12.89
CA ARG A 38 -9.66 6.18 -14.23
C ARG A 38 -11.09 5.63 -14.17
N LYS A 39 -11.45 4.98 -13.07
CA LYS A 39 -12.82 4.46 -12.84
C LYS A 39 -13.73 5.44 -12.10
N GLY A 40 -13.24 6.60 -11.69
CA GLY A 40 -14.02 7.57 -10.89
C GLY A 40 -14.32 7.09 -9.48
N LEU A 41 -13.56 6.13 -8.96
CA LEU A 41 -13.81 5.45 -7.68
C LEU A 41 -12.85 5.89 -6.57
N ARG A 42 -11.82 6.70 -6.87
CA ARG A 42 -10.73 7.02 -5.92
C ARG A 42 -11.20 7.77 -4.68
N THR A 43 -12.21 8.64 -4.80
CA THR A 43 -12.75 9.41 -3.67
C THR A 43 -13.64 8.59 -2.74
N SER A 44 -14.06 7.40 -3.17
CA SER A 44 -14.96 6.52 -2.42
C SER A 44 -14.23 5.53 -1.51
N VAL A 45 -12.89 5.49 -1.56
CA VAL A 45 -12.10 4.48 -0.86
C VAL A 45 -10.75 5.03 -0.44
N GLY A 46 -10.31 4.67 0.75
CA GLY A 46 -8.97 4.93 1.25
C GLY A 46 -7.99 3.80 0.95
N LEU A 47 -6.73 4.15 0.66
CA LEU A 47 -5.66 3.19 0.41
C LEU A 47 -4.67 3.16 1.57
N VAL A 48 -4.61 2.01 2.26
CA VAL A 48 -3.62 1.73 3.29
C VAL A 48 -2.57 0.80 2.72
N VAL A 49 -1.29 1.12 2.93
CA VAL A 49 -0.18 0.29 2.49
C VAL A 49 0.45 -0.36 3.70
N GLU A 50 0.47 -1.68 3.73
CA GLU A 50 1.19 -2.47 4.72
C GLU A 50 2.34 -3.18 4.00
N SER A 51 3.58 -2.77 4.29
CA SER A 51 4.72 -3.28 3.55
C SER A 51 5.98 -3.36 4.40
N GLY A 52 6.83 -4.34 4.10
CA GLY A 52 8.18 -4.45 4.67
C GLY A 52 9.23 -3.55 4.01
N GLU A 53 8.90 -2.91 2.89
CA GLU A 53 9.84 -2.06 2.13
C GLU A 53 10.09 -0.65 2.71
N PRO A 54 9.08 0.10 3.22
CA PRO A 54 9.27 1.49 3.58
C PRO A 54 10.06 1.65 4.88
N ARG A 55 11.22 2.30 4.80
CA ARG A 55 12.10 2.52 5.97
C ARG A 55 12.78 3.89 6.04
N GLU A 56 12.66 4.69 4.99
CA GLU A 56 13.31 6.00 4.86
C GLU A 56 12.27 7.02 4.44
N VAL A 57 12.49 8.29 4.80
CA VAL A 57 11.57 9.41 4.50
C VAL A 57 11.14 9.41 3.03
N HIS A 58 12.07 9.15 2.11
CA HIS A 58 11.77 9.08 0.67
C HIS A 58 10.69 8.03 0.34
N HIS A 59 10.74 6.84 0.93
CA HIS A 59 9.75 5.79 0.71
C HIS A 59 8.35 6.25 1.12
N PHE A 60 8.23 6.88 2.29
CA PHE A 60 6.96 7.42 2.77
C PHE A 60 6.44 8.55 1.87
N CYS A 61 7.31 9.48 1.49
CA CYS A 61 6.96 10.58 0.58
C CYS A 61 6.45 10.06 -0.77
N CYS A 62 7.13 9.07 -1.36
CA CYS A 62 6.69 8.46 -2.62
C CYS A 62 5.34 7.75 -2.47
N LEU A 63 5.16 6.92 -1.44
CA LEU A 63 3.89 6.22 -1.22
C LEU A 63 2.73 7.20 -1.01
N ALA A 64 2.91 8.22 -0.18
CA ALA A 64 1.91 9.26 0.04
C ALA A 64 1.59 10.03 -1.26
N GLY A 65 2.64 10.42 -2.01
CA GLY A 65 2.48 11.12 -3.29
C GLY A 65 1.77 10.32 -4.37
N TYR A 66 1.91 8.99 -4.35
CA TYR A 66 1.20 8.07 -5.26
C TYR A 66 -0.12 7.52 -4.69
N GLY A 67 -0.61 8.11 -3.59
CA GLY A 67 -1.98 7.98 -3.16
C GLY A 67 -2.25 7.03 -2.00
N ALA A 68 -1.22 6.61 -1.26
CA ALA A 68 -1.40 5.99 0.06
C ALA A 68 -1.86 7.05 1.07
N GLU A 69 -2.85 6.71 1.89
CA GLU A 69 -3.38 7.56 2.97
C GLU A 69 -2.82 7.17 4.34
N ALA A 70 -2.44 5.91 4.50
CA ALA A 70 -1.72 5.42 5.65
C ALA A 70 -0.69 4.38 5.22
N ILE A 71 0.42 4.32 5.95
CA ILE A 71 1.55 3.43 5.67
C ILE A 71 1.92 2.72 6.98
N ASN A 72 1.85 1.39 6.97
CA ASN A 72 2.31 0.51 8.04
C ASN A 72 3.63 -0.18 7.61
N PRO A 73 4.80 0.34 8.01
CA PRO A 73 6.10 -0.23 7.68
C PRO A 73 6.48 -1.39 8.63
N TYR A 74 5.70 -2.48 8.63
CA TYR A 74 5.76 -3.48 9.70
C TYR A 74 7.18 -4.03 9.92
N LEU A 75 7.92 -4.35 8.85
CA LEU A 75 9.25 -4.96 8.98
C LEU A 75 10.29 -3.99 9.54
N ALA A 76 10.13 -2.69 9.27
CA ALA A 76 10.99 -1.67 9.84
C ALA A 76 10.79 -1.57 11.35
N PHE A 77 9.55 -1.70 11.83
CA PHE A 77 9.26 -1.76 13.26
C PHE A 77 9.75 -3.07 13.90
N ASP A 78 9.53 -4.21 13.25
CA ASP A 78 10.01 -5.51 13.75
C ASP A 78 11.53 -5.50 13.92
N THR A 79 12.27 -4.91 12.98
CA THR A 79 13.74 -4.77 13.05
C THR A 79 14.24 -3.91 14.22
N LEU A 80 13.39 -3.04 14.80
CA LEU A 80 13.75 -2.24 15.98
C LEU A 80 13.52 -2.99 17.30
N LEU A 81 12.67 -4.02 17.27
CA LEU A 81 12.28 -4.80 18.44
C LEU A 81 13.14 -6.06 18.62
N ASP A 82 13.78 -6.52 17.55
CA ASP A 82 14.84 -7.53 17.55
C ASP A 82 16.20 -6.97 18.00
#